data_AF-A0A814XI89-F1
#
_entry.id   AF-A0A814XI89-F1
#
_cell.length_a   1.000
_cell.length_b   1.000
_cell.length_c   1.000
_cell.angle_alpha   90.00
_cell.angle_beta   90.00
_cell.angle_gamma   90.00
#
_symmetry.space_group_name_H-M   'P 1'
#
loop_
_entity.id
_entity.type
_entity.pdbx_description
1 polymer ?
#
loop_
_entity_poly.entity_id
_entity_poly.type
_entity_poly.pdbx_seq_one_letter_code
_entity_poly.pdbx_strand_id
1 'polypeptide(L)'
;MPFDPARAAVQPYPITAFQPIYFLAESFKDAKGKIRQYATEIPRPFSVHYNSYTESIEVINNKEQIVNMFRMLRGEMDILYDALKKLGVPNDPTDETSS
;
A
#
# COMPACT_ATOMS: atom_id res chain seq x y z
N MET A 1 3.06 -22.06 11.51
CA MET A 1 4.14 -21.12 11.90
C MET A 1 3.67 -19.69 11.61
N PRO A 2 4.09 -18.65 12.35
CA PRO A 2 3.77 -17.27 11.95
C PRO A 2 4.26 -16.98 10.53
N PHE A 3 3.47 -16.22 9.77
CA PHE A 3 3.84 -15.85 8.40
C PHE A 3 5.02 -14.89 8.41
N ASP A 4 6.10 -15.34 7.77
CA ASP A 4 7.36 -14.63 7.55
C ASP A 4 7.76 -14.79 6.06
N PRO A 5 7.71 -13.71 5.26
CA PRO A 5 8.02 -13.76 3.84
C PRO A 5 9.42 -14.29 3.51
N ALA A 6 10.45 -13.94 4.29
CA ALA A 6 11.82 -14.32 4.01
C ALA A 6 12.03 -15.83 4.17
N ARG A 7 11.35 -16.42 5.16
CA ARG A 7 11.37 -17.87 5.39
C ARG A 7 10.47 -18.63 4.44
N ALA A 8 9.28 -18.11 4.18
CA ALA A 8 8.34 -18.71 3.25
C ALA A 8 8.91 -18.77 1.82
N ALA A 9 9.66 -17.76 1.40
CA ALA A 9 10.25 -17.69 0.06
C ALA A 9 11.29 -18.79 -0.25
N VAL A 10 11.98 -19.30 0.78
CA VAL A 10 13.02 -20.33 0.65
C VAL A 10 12.60 -21.70 1.17
N GLN A 11 11.36 -21.82 1.66
CA GLN A 11 10.85 -23.06 2.22
C GLN A 11 10.64 -24.11 1.11
N PRO A 12 11.36 -25.25 1.11
CA PRO A 12 11.13 -26.31 0.14
C PRO A 12 9.73 -26.92 0.32
N TYR A 13 9.08 -27.24 -0.81
CA TYR A 13 7.74 -27.81 -0.83
C TYR A 13 7.61 -28.95 -1.86
N PRO A 14 6.90 -30.04 -1.51
CA PRO A 14 6.61 -31.13 -2.46
C PRO A 14 5.47 -30.72 -3.40
N ILE A 15 5.53 -31.15 -4.67
CA ILE A 15 4.51 -30.85 -5.70
C ILE A 15 3.32 -31.83 -5.63
N THR A 16 3.59 -33.09 -5.31
CA THR A 16 2.62 -34.20 -5.44
C THR A 16 2.05 -34.68 -4.10
N ALA A 17 2.49 -34.11 -2.98
CA ALA A 17 2.05 -34.49 -1.64
C ALA A 17 1.50 -33.28 -0.87
N PHE A 18 0.84 -33.56 0.24
CA PHE A 18 0.40 -32.50 1.15
C PHE A 18 1.57 -31.66 1.64
N GLN A 19 1.30 -30.37 1.82
CA GLN A 19 2.30 -29.41 2.25
C GLN A 19 2.71 -29.72 3.70
N PRO A 20 4.01 -29.86 3.99
CA PRO A 20 4.46 -30.28 5.32
C PRO A 20 4.38 -29.13 6.34
N ILE A 21 4.33 -27.87 5.89
CA ILE A 21 4.35 -26.67 6.72
C ILE A 21 3.32 -25.68 6.21
N TYR A 22 2.62 -25.05 7.16
CA TYR A 22 1.64 -23.98 6.91
C TYR A 22 2.03 -22.71 7.66
N PHE A 23 1.88 -21.58 6.97
CA PHE A 23 2.09 -20.25 7.52
C PHE A 23 0.76 -19.60 7.86
N LEU A 24 0.65 -19.06 9.07
CA LEU A 24 -0.53 -18.38 9.56
C LEU A 24 -0.23 -16.88 9.65
N ALA A 25 -1.03 -16.08 8.95
CA ALA A 25 -1.05 -14.64 9.13
C ALA A 25 -2.18 -14.25 10.09
N GLU A 26 -1.95 -13.23 10.91
CA GLU A 26 -2.97 -12.72 11.85
C GLU A 26 -4.12 -12.03 11.11
N SER A 27 -3.82 -11.42 9.96
CA SER A 27 -4.80 -10.85 9.04
C SER A 27 -4.21 -10.65 7.64
N PHE A 28 -5.05 -10.43 6.64
CA PHE A 28 -4.60 -10.02 5.31
C PHE A 28 -3.86 -8.67 5.32
N LYS A 29 -4.23 -7.77 6.24
CA LYS A 29 -3.55 -6.47 6.41
C LYS A 29 -2.11 -6.67 6.90
N ASP A 30 -1.91 -7.52 7.91
CA ASP A 30 -0.59 -7.90 8.42
C ASP A 30 0.25 -8.56 7.33
N ALA A 31 -0.31 -9.58 6.64
CA ALA A 31 0.39 -10.28 5.57
C ALA A 31 0.83 -9.32 4.45
N LYS A 32 -0.05 -8.40 4.02
CA LYS A 32 0.26 -7.39 3.00
C LYS A 32 1.36 -6.44 3.46
N GLY A 33 1.36 -6.04 4.73
CA GLY A 33 2.42 -5.22 5.32
C GLY A 33 3.77 -5.92 5.27
N LYS A 34 3.83 -7.17 5.74
CA LYS A 34 5.05 -8.00 5.73
C LYS A 34 5.57 -8.24 4.31
N ILE A 35 4.70 -8.58 3.36
CA ILE A 35 5.10 -8.76 1.95
C ILE A 35 5.62 -7.46 1.36
N ARG A 36 4.97 -6.32 1.64
CA ARG A 36 5.43 -5.02 1.14
C ARG A 36 6.83 -4.69 1.66
N GLN A 37 7.09 -4.91 2.95
CA GLN A 37 8.41 -4.70 3.54
C GLN A 37 9.46 -5.61 2.89
N TYR A 38 9.18 -6.92 2.82
CA TYR A 38 10.08 -7.87 2.16
C TYR A 38 10.36 -7.50 0.69
N ALA A 39 9.34 -7.03 -0.04
CA ALA A 39 9.51 -6.58 -1.41
C ALA A 39 10.42 -5.34 -1.53
N THR A 40 10.62 -4.53 -0.49
CA THR A 40 11.58 -3.40 -0.53
C THR A 40 13.03 -3.85 -0.44
N GLU A 41 13.31 -5.02 0.14
CA GLU A 41 14.65 -5.56 0.30
C GLU A 41 15.18 -6.21 -0.99
N ILE A 42 14.29 -6.54 -1.93
CA ILE A 42 14.64 -7.11 -3.23
C ILE A 42 15.39 -6.04 -4.05
N PRO A 43 16.66 -6.26 -4.43
CA PRO A 43 17.44 -5.27 -5.17
C PRO A 43 16.87 -5.07 -6.56
N ARG A 44 16.33 -3.88 -6.82
CA ARG A 44 15.87 -3.44 -8.15
C ARG A 44 16.16 -1.95 -8.37
N PRO A 45 16.61 -1.53 -9.56
CA PRO A 45 16.99 -0.13 -9.82
C PRO A 45 15.79 0.79 -10.08
N PHE A 46 14.56 0.28 -9.98
CA PHE A 46 13.33 1.03 -10.24
C PHE A 46 12.22 0.61 -9.28
N SER A 47 11.24 1.48 -9.08
CA SER A 47 9.97 1.13 -8.43
C SER A 47 8.90 0.87 -9.48
N VAL A 48 7.86 0.13 -9.12
CA VAL A 48 6.71 -0.11 -9.99
C VAL A 48 5.44 0.34 -9.30
N HIS A 49 4.51 0.88 -10.07
CA HIS A 49 3.18 1.25 -9.65
C HIS A 49 2.16 0.59 -10.58
N TYR A 50 1.08 0.06 -10.01
CA TYR A 50 0.02 -0.54 -10.79
C TYR A 50 -1.03 0.52 -11.10
N ASN A 51 -1.30 0.76 -12.39
CA ASN A 51 -2.37 1.63 -12.84
C ASN A 51 -3.63 0.79 -13.12
N SER A 52 -4.65 0.95 -12.27
CA SER A 52 -5.91 0.21 -12.39
C SER A 52 -6.80 0.67 -13.53
N TYR A 53 -6.60 1.87 -14.07
CA TYR A 53 -7.41 2.39 -15.18
C TYR A 53 -6.99 1.78 -16.52
N THR A 54 -5.69 1.55 -16.70
CA THR A 54 -5.11 0.97 -17.92
C THR A 54 -4.69 -0.49 -17.75
N GLU A 55 -4.95 -1.07 -16.58
CA GLU A 55 -4.55 -2.42 -16.19
C GLU A 55 -3.06 -2.71 -16.43
N SER A 56 -2.20 -1.71 -16.26
CA SER A 56 -0.79 -1.76 -16.65
C SER A 56 0.17 -1.48 -15.49
N ILE A 57 1.43 -1.89 -15.67
CA ILE A 57 2.51 -1.62 -14.71
C ILE A 57 3.31 -0.41 -15.20
N GLU A 58 3.33 0.65 -14.39
CA GLU A 58 4.14 1.83 -14.60
C GLU A 58 5.47 1.69 -13.87
N VAL A 59 6.57 1.81 -14.61
CA VAL A 59 7.93 1.81 -14.04
C VAL A 59 8.29 3.23 -13.64
N ILE A 60 8.55 3.44 -12.35
CA ILE A 60 9.02 4.70 -11.78
C ILE A 60 10.54 4.66 -11.72
N ASN A 61 11.17 5.33 -12.68
CA ASN A 61 12.63 5.39 -12.82
C ASN A 61 13.18 6.82 -13.01
N ASN A 62 12.32 7.85 -13.10
CA ASN A 62 12.75 9.23 -13.29
C ASN A 62 11.93 10.24 -12.46
N LYS A 63 12.45 11.46 -12.34
CA LYS A 63 11.85 12.53 -11.52
C LYS A 63 10.50 12.99 -12.04
N GLU A 64 10.29 13.02 -13.36
CA GLU A 64 9.05 13.50 -13.97
C GLU A 64 7.86 12.58 -13.63
N GLN A 65 8.07 11.27 -13.67
CA GLN A 65 7.08 10.27 -13.28
C GLN A 65 6.66 10.43 -11.80
N ILE A 66 7.63 10.68 -10.92
CA ILE A 66 7.37 10.92 -9.49
C ILE A 66 6.53 12.20 -9.32
N VAL A 67 6.88 13.28 -10.01
CA VAL A 67 6.14 14.55 -9.97
C VAL A 67 4.72 14.39 -10.51
N ASN A 68 4.53 13.66 -11.60
CA ASN A 68 3.20 13.39 -12.16
C ASN A 68 2.33 12.60 -11.18
N MET A 69 2.88 11.56 -10.56
CA MET A 69 2.15 10.79 -9.54
C MET A 69 1.78 11.63 -8.31
N PHE A 70 2.68 12.53 -7.87
CA PHE A 70 2.36 13.47 -6.78
C PHE A 70 1.23 14.44 -7.14
N ARG A 71 1.19 14.93 -8.39
CA ARG A 71 0.10 15.78 -8.88
C ARG A 71 -1.24 15.04 -8.89
N MET A 72 -1.25 13.77 -9.30
CA MET A 72 -2.46 12.94 -9.27
C MET A 72 -2.95 12.75 -7.83
N LEU A 73 -2.07 12.35 -6.91
CA LEU A 73 -2.41 12.20 -5.48
C LEU A 73 -2.94 13.48 -4.85
N ARG A 74 -2.39 14.65 -5.24
CA ARG A 74 -2.92 15.94 -4.76
C ARG A 74 -4.35 16.18 -5.23
N GLY A 75 -4.65 15.90 -6.50
CA GLY A 75 -6.01 16.02 -7.03
C GLY A 75 -6.99 15.08 -6.31
N GLU A 76 -6.57 13.86 -5.98
CA GLU A 76 -7.40 12.95 -5.16
C GLU A 76 -7.65 13.51 -3.75
N MET A 77 -6.63 14.10 -3.11
CA MET A 77 -6.78 14.74 -1.80
C MET A 77 -7.74 15.94 -1.83
N ASP A 78 -7.71 16.74 -2.90
CA ASP A 78 -8.63 17.87 -3.08
C ASP A 78 -10.08 17.38 -3.20
N ILE A 79 -10.33 16.30 -3.94
CA ILE A 79 -11.66 15.67 -4.05
C ILE A 79 -12.13 15.16 -2.68
N LEU A 80 -11.26 14.50 -1.91
CA LEU A 80 -11.57 14.02 -0.57
C LEU A 80 -11.89 15.17 0.39
N TYR A 81 -11.15 16.27 0.31
CA TYR A 81 -11.38 17.47 1.11
C TYR A 81 -12.75 18.11 0.79
N ASP A 82 -13.08 18.24 -0.49
CA ASP A 82 -14.39 18.77 -0.91
C ASP A 82 -15.55 17.87 -0.46
N ALA A 83 -15.37 16.54 -0.53
CA ALA A 83 -16.35 15.59 -0.04
C ALA A 83 -16.54 15.71 1.49
N LEU A 84 -15.44 15.87 2.24
CA LEU A 84 -15.47 16.06 3.70
C LEU A 84 -16.23 17.33 4.09
N LYS A 85 -15.96 18.44 3.39
CA LYS A 85 -16.65 19.73 3.62
C LYS A 85 -18.15 19.62 3.37
N LYS A 86 -18.56 18.86 2.35
CA LYS A 86 -19.99 18.62 2.02
C LYS A 86 -20.69 17.71 3.02
N LEU A 87 -19.97 16.74 3.58
CA LEU A 87 -20.50 15.83 4.60
C LEU A 87 -20.64 16.48 5.98
N GLY A 88 -20.16 17.72 6.15
CA GLY A 88 -20.37 18.49 7.37
C GLY A 88 -19.80 17.80 8.60
N VAL A 89 -18.57 17.26 8.52
CA VAL A 89 -17.84 16.96 9.74
C VAL A 89 -17.72 18.29 10.50
N PRO A 90 -18.29 18.39 11.73
CA PRO A 90 -18.29 19.64 12.45
C PRO A 90 -16.85 20.10 12.62
N ASN A 91 -16.57 21.35 12.23
CA ASN A 91 -15.40 22.02 12.76
C ASN A 91 -15.54 21.97 14.29
N ASP A 92 -14.48 21.52 14.96
CA ASP A 92 -14.39 21.47 16.42
C ASP A 92 -14.89 22.81 17.03
N PRO A 93 -15.74 22.80 18.08
CA PRO A 93 -16.29 24.03 18.65
C PRO A 93 -15.23 24.70 19.52
N THR A 94 -14.37 25.50 18.91
CA THR A 94 -13.45 26.41 19.63
C THR A 94 -13.54 27.81 19.07
N ASP A 95 -14.75 28.34 18.99
CA ASP A 95 -15.00 29.78 18.76
C ASP A 95 -16.14 30.26 19.67
N GLU A 96 -16.06 29.97 20.97
CA GLU A 96 -16.81 30.69 22.00
C GLU A 96 -15.93 30.88 23.24
N THR A 97 -15.10 31.93 23.24
CA THR A 97 -14.98 32.90 24.34
C THR A 97 -14.07 34.05 23.87
N SER A 98 -14.69 35.04 23.21
CA SER A 98 -14.20 36.41 23.25
C SER A 98 -15.39 37.28 23.65
N SER A 99 -15.49 37.55 24.95
CA SER A 99 -16.16 38.70 25.56
C SER A 99 -15.55 38.91 26.93
#